data_AF-A0A7V4F1J6-F1
#
_entry.id   AF-A0A7V4F1J6-F1
#
_cell.length_a   1.000
_cell.length_b   1.000
_cell.length_c   1.000
_cell.angle_alpha   90.00
_cell.angle_beta   90.00
_cell.angle_gamma   90.00
#
_symmetry.space_group_name_H-M   'P 1'
#
loop_
_entity.id
_entity.type
_entity.pdbx_description
1 polymer ?
#
loop_
_entity_poly.entity_id
_entity_poly.type
_entity_poly.pdbx_seq_one_letter_code
_entity_poly.pdbx_strand_id
1 'polypeptide(L)'
;MSYSSAPTGRRFTEKLLFRSGKAEIEQLGLIALDSLSEILKNINYTIYIDGHTDSDPIRTFQYESNWHLSVARSTNVAYKLIRNGVPEYNIVIRGFGSQRPIADNTTPEGKSLNRRVDILLIPPDNLTPNKKAYIEKNENIN
;
A
#
# COMPACT_ATOMS: atom_id res chain seq x y z
N MET A 1 24.79 21.21 7.61
CA MET A 1 24.05 19.92 7.62
C MET A 1 22.57 20.24 7.60
N SER A 2 21.99 20.35 6.42
CA SER A 2 20.54 20.56 6.24
C SER A 2 19.84 19.23 6.40
N TYR A 3 19.05 19.07 7.47
CA TYR A 3 18.06 18.02 7.54
C TYR A 3 17.08 18.25 6.38
N SER A 4 17.08 17.36 5.40
CA SER A 4 16.03 17.28 4.39
C SER A 4 14.71 17.12 5.14
N SER A 5 13.86 18.15 5.07
CA SER A 5 12.49 18.10 5.56
C SER A 5 11.83 16.84 5.00
N ALA A 6 11.25 16.01 5.87
CA ALA A 6 10.54 14.81 5.44
C ALA A 6 9.60 15.17 4.28
N PRO A 7 9.57 14.39 3.18
CA PRO A 7 8.77 14.74 2.02
C PRO A 7 7.32 14.96 2.46
N THR A 8 6.76 16.12 2.09
CA THR A 8 5.39 16.54 2.42
C THR A 8 4.40 15.71 1.60
N GLY A 9 4.26 14.44 1.96
CA GLY A 9 3.36 13.49 1.31
C GLY A 9 1.93 13.62 1.81
N ARG A 10 0.97 13.29 0.94
CA ARG A 10 -0.44 13.13 1.34
C ARG A 10 -0.71 11.66 1.64
N ARG A 11 -1.21 11.35 2.84
CA ARG A 11 -1.56 10.00 3.27
C ARG A 11 -3.07 9.81 3.26
N PHE A 12 -3.52 8.73 2.64
CA PHE A 12 -4.87 8.21 2.67
C PHE A 12 -4.85 6.87 3.40
N THR A 13 -5.82 6.60 4.27
CA THR A 13 -5.85 5.37 5.06
C THR A 13 -7.17 4.66 4.79
N GLU A 14 -7.09 3.48 4.19
CA GLU A 14 -8.27 2.66 3.92
C GLU A 14 -8.40 1.54 4.94
N LYS A 15 -9.52 1.57 5.68
CA LYS A 15 -9.77 0.75 6.87
C LYS A 15 -10.65 -0.47 6.58
N LEU A 16 -11.34 -0.50 5.45
CA LEU A 16 -12.38 -1.49 5.12
C LEU A 16 -11.97 -2.43 3.98
N LEU A 17 -10.67 -2.71 3.87
CA LEU A 17 -10.17 -3.53 2.77
C LEU A 17 -10.13 -5.02 3.11
N PHE A 18 -9.98 -5.44 4.37
CA PHE A 18 -9.63 -6.83 4.68
C PHE A 18 -10.30 -7.40 5.93
N ARG A 19 -10.69 -8.67 5.85
CA ARG A 19 -11.02 -9.48 7.04
C ARG A 19 -9.78 -9.85 7.85
N SER A 20 -9.99 -10.22 9.11
CA SER A 20 -8.92 -10.75 9.97
C SER A 20 -8.22 -11.94 9.32
N GLY A 21 -6.88 -11.95 9.36
CA GLY A 21 -6.03 -13.00 8.79
C GLY A 21 -6.10 -13.18 7.26
N LYS A 22 -6.80 -12.30 6.54
CA LYS A 22 -6.95 -12.37 5.07
C LYS A 22 -6.28 -11.20 4.38
N ALA A 23 -5.81 -11.45 3.16
CA ALA A 23 -5.31 -10.43 2.24
C ALA A 23 -6.26 -10.16 1.06
N GLU A 24 -7.40 -10.84 0.99
CA GLU A 24 -8.40 -10.59 -0.06
C GLU A 24 -9.15 -9.29 0.23
N ILE A 25 -9.26 -8.44 -0.81
CA ILE A 25 -9.92 -7.13 -0.71
C ILE A 25 -11.43 -7.34 -0.70
N GLU A 26 -12.12 -6.79 0.30
CA GLU A 26 -13.58 -6.85 0.36
C GLU A 26 -14.25 -5.98 -0.72
N GLN A 27 -15.51 -6.28 -1.06
CA GLN A 27 -16.26 -5.63 -2.13
C GLN A 27 -16.28 -4.09 -2.01
N LEU A 28 -16.52 -3.56 -0.81
CA LEU A 28 -16.51 -2.11 -0.57
C LEU A 28 -15.13 -1.50 -0.82
N GLY A 29 -14.07 -2.23 -0.45
CA GLY A 29 -12.69 -1.85 -0.73
C GLY A 29 -12.37 -1.81 -2.22
N LEU A 30 -12.91 -2.76 -3.00
CA LEU A 30 -12.76 -2.76 -4.46
C LEU A 30 -13.37 -1.49 -5.09
N ILE A 31 -14.58 -1.10 -4.66
CA ILE A 31 -15.26 0.11 -5.14
C ILE A 31 -14.49 1.38 -4.79
N ALA A 32 -13.94 1.46 -3.58
CA ALA A 32 -13.12 2.59 -3.14
C ALA A 32 -11.84 2.69 -3.99
N LEU A 33 -11.17 1.56 -4.24
CA LEU A 33 -9.97 1.51 -5.07
C LEU A 33 -10.25 1.82 -6.54
N ASP A 34 -11.44 1.51 -7.07
CA ASP A 34 -11.86 1.94 -8.40
C ASP A 34 -11.90 3.47 -8.49
N SER A 35 -12.59 4.13 -7.56
CA SER A 35 -12.66 5.60 -7.50
C SER A 35 -11.27 6.23 -7.34
N LEU A 36 -10.42 5.64 -6.50
CA LEU A 36 -9.08 6.13 -6.26
C LEU A 36 -8.20 5.97 -7.52
N SER A 37 -8.31 4.86 -8.23
CA SER A 37 -7.50 4.60 -9.43
C SER A 37 -7.73 5.61 -10.56
N GLU A 38 -8.95 6.13 -10.70
CA GLU A 38 -9.26 7.20 -11.66
C GLU A 38 -8.47 8.48 -11.41
N ILE A 39 -8.21 8.79 -10.13
CA ILE A 39 -7.39 9.92 -9.72
C ILE A 39 -5.92 9.58 -9.92
N LEU A 40 -5.48 8.39 -9.51
CA LEU A 40 -4.06 8.02 -9.47
C LEU A 40 -3.44 7.76 -10.85
N LYS A 41 -4.22 7.35 -11.86
CA LYS A 41 -3.67 7.00 -13.18
C LYS A 41 -3.05 8.18 -13.93
N ASN A 42 -3.47 9.40 -13.62
CA ASN A 42 -3.07 10.62 -14.33
C ASN A 42 -2.10 11.51 -13.53
N ILE A 43 -1.66 11.10 -12.34
CA ILE A 43 -0.75 11.89 -11.51
C ILE A 43 0.70 11.39 -11.63
N ASN A 44 1.63 12.33 -11.63
CA ASN A 44 3.06 12.03 -11.61
C ASN A 44 3.57 11.99 -10.17
N TYR A 45 3.09 11.06 -9.35
CA TYR A 45 3.49 10.88 -7.96
C TYR A 45 3.99 9.45 -7.75
N THR A 46 4.89 9.27 -6.79
CA THR A 46 5.18 7.94 -6.26
C THR A 46 4.14 7.57 -5.20
N ILE A 47 3.59 6.37 -5.34
CA ILE A 47 2.46 5.83 -4.61
C ILE A 47 3.00 4.71 -3.73
N TYR A 48 3.24 5.02 -2.46
CA TYR A 48 3.61 4.01 -1.48
C TYR A 48 2.35 3.35 -0.93
N ILE A 49 2.33 2.02 -0.92
CA ILE A 49 1.23 1.20 -0.41
C ILE A 49 1.74 0.43 0.79
N ASP A 50 1.32 0.86 1.98
CA ASP A 50 1.83 0.42 3.27
C ASP A 50 0.83 -0.49 3.96
N GLY A 51 1.22 -1.74 4.16
CA GLY A 51 0.37 -2.76 4.74
C GLY A 51 0.59 -2.91 6.23
N HIS A 52 -0.51 -3.07 6.96
CA HIS A 52 -0.50 -3.22 8.41
C HIS A 52 -1.41 -4.37 8.87
N THR A 53 -1.08 -4.94 10.02
CA THR A 53 -1.90 -5.93 10.72
C THR A 53 -2.21 -5.44 12.13
N ASP A 54 -3.15 -6.11 12.80
CA ASP A 54 -3.25 -6.04 14.26
C ASP A 54 -2.11 -6.86 14.91
N SER A 55 -2.10 -6.89 16.24
CA SER A 55 -1.08 -7.60 17.01
C SER A 55 -1.28 -9.11 17.10
N ASP A 56 -2.40 -9.65 16.61
CA ASP A 56 -2.67 -11.08 16.75
C ASP A 56 -1.68 -11.84 15.88
N PRO A 57 -0.94 -12.81 16.45
CA PRO A 57 0.06 -13.54 15.68
C PRO A 57 -0.62 -14.41 14.62
N ILE A 58 -0.17 -14.28 13.37
CA ILE A 58 -0.55 -15.18 12.29
C ILE A 58 0.59 -16.14 11.96
N ARG A 59 0.24 -17.41 11.81
CA ARG A 59 1.12 -18.45 11.26
C ARG A 59 0.25 -19.47 10.51
N THR A 60 0.14 -19.29 9.21
CA THR A 60 -0.61 -20.17 8.31
C THR A 60 0.32 -20.68 7.21
N PHE A 61 -0.14 -21.67 6.44
CA PHE A 61 0.60 -22.12 5.25
C PHE A 61 0.88 -20.98 4.25
N GLN A 62 -0.02 -20.00 4.15
CA GLN A 62 0.11 -18.88 3.22
C GLN A 62 0.92 -17.71 3.81
N TYR A 63 0.83 -17.49 5.12
CA TYR A 63 1.48 -16.36 5.80
C TYR A 63 2.19 -16.83 7.05
N GLU A 64 3.51 -16.87 7.00
CA GLU A 64 4.33 -17.32 8.12
C GLU A 64 4.39 -16.30 9.27
N SER A 65 4.13 -15.03 8.99
CA SER A 65 4.09 -13.97 10.01
C SER A 65 3.24 -12.78 9.58
N ASN A 66 2.99 -11.87 10.52
CA ASN A 66 2.31 -10.60 10.24
C ASN A 66 3.05 -9.76 9.19
N TRP A 67 4.37 -9.90 9.06
CA TRP A 67 5.14 -9.30 7.97
C TRP A 67 4.66 -9.80 6.61
N HIS A 68 4.56 -11.13 6.44
CA HIS A 68 4.07 -11.73 5.21
C HIS A 68 2.64 -11.29 4.88
N LEU A 69 1.73 -11.33 5.87
CA LEU A 69 0.35 -10.89 5.67
C LEU A 69 0.26 -9.41 5.27
N SER A 70 1.06 -8.55 5.91
CA SER A 70 1.04 -7.11 5.60
C SER A 70 1.52 -6.81 4.18
N VAL A 71 2.59 -7.48 3.72
CA VAL A 71 3.09 -7.32 2.34
C VAL A 71 2.06 -7.85 1.34
N ALA A 72 1.43 -8.99 1.62
CA ALA A 72 0.40 -9.56 0.75
C ALA A 72 -0.80 -8.62 0.57
N ARG A 73 -1.26 -7.97 1.66
CA ARG A 73 -2.33 -6.96 1.59
C ARG A 73 -1.96 -5.78 0.70
N SER A 74 -0.78 -5.20 0.90
CA SER A 74 -0.28 -4.11 0.06
C SER A 74 -0.14 -4.52 -1.40
N THR A 75 0.32 -5.74 -1.64
CA THR A 75 0.48 -6.31 -2.98
C THR A 75 -0.87 -6.41 -3.68
N ASN A 76 -1.90 -6.91 -3.00
CA ASN A 76 -3.23 -7.02 -3.60
C ASN A 76 -3.84 -5.65 -3.93
N VAL A 77 -3.63 -4.64 -3.10
CA VAL A 77 -4.04 -3.25 -3.39
C VAL A 77 -3.28 -2.70 -4.59
N ALA A 78 -1.96 -2.91 -4.64
CA ALA A 78 -1.12 -2.52 -5.77
C ALA A 78 -1.63 -3.12 -7.08
N TYR A 79 -1.85 -4.43 -7.12
CA TYR A 79 -2.36 -5.10 -8.31
C TYR A 79 -3.75 -4.63 -8.72
N LYS A 80 -4.62 -4.31 -7.76
CA LYS A 80 -5.93 -3.72 -8.08
C LYS A 80 -5.77 -2.36 -8.76
N LEU A 81 -4.91 -1.48 -8.23
CA LEU A 81 -4.63 -0.17 -8.83
C LEU A 81 -3.98 -0.31 -10.22
N ILE A 82 -3.01 -1.20 -10.39
CA ILE A 82 -2.34 -1.46 -11.67
C ILE A 82 -3.33 -1.96 -12.72
N ARG A 83 -4.20 -2.91 -12.37
CA ARG A 83 -5.24 -3.43 -13.27
C ARG A 83 -6.23 -2.36 -13.71
N ASN A 84 -6.42 -1.33 -12.90
CA ASN A 84 -7.24 -0.17 -13.22
C ASN A 84 -6.47 0.94 -13.97
N GLY A 85 -5.22 0.70 -14.37
CA GLY A 85 -4.43 1.60 -15.22
C GLY A 85 -3.48 2.53 -14.48
N VAL A 86 -3.30 2.38 -13.16
CA VAL A 86 -2.24 3.13 -12.45
C VAL A 86 -0.87 2.62 -12.92
N PRO A 87 0.06 3.49 -13.36
CA PRO A 87 1.36 3.04 -13.85
C PRO A 87 2.16 2.30 -12.78
N GLU A 88 2.60 1.08 -13.09
CA GLU A 88 3.33 0.22 -12.14
C GLU A 88 4.60 0.87 -11.60
N TYR A 89 5.32 1.63 -12.44
CA TYR A 89 6.54 2.34 -12.05
C TYR A 89 6.32 3.45 -11.02
N ASN A 90 5.08 3.89 -10.81
CA ASN A 90 4.74 4.83 -9.75
C ASN A 90 4.54 4.14 -8.40
N ILE A 91 4.41 2.82 -8.34
CA ILE A 91 3.98 2.11 -7.14
C ILE A 91 5.16 1.51 -6.37
N VAL A 92 5.14 1.66 -5.05
CA VAL A 92 6.06 1.01 -4.12
C VAL A 92 5.26 0.25 -3.07
N ILE A 93 5.48 -1.07 -2.98
CA ILE A 93 4.81 -1.95 -2.03
C ILE A 93 5.66 -2.07 -0.75
N ARG A 94 5.06 -1.85 0.42
CA ARG A 94 5.70 -2.02 1.73
C ARG A 94 4.79 -2.75 2.71
N GLY A 95 5.37 -3.50 3.62
CA GLY A 95 4.67 -4.13 4.74
C GLY A 95 5.35 -3.83 6.06
N PHE A 96 4.58 -3.60 7.11
CA PHE A 96 5.07 -3.23 8.44
C PHE A 96 4.63 -4.19 9.55
N GLY A 97 3.94 -5.28 9.19
CA GLY A 97 3.31 -6.18 10.15
C GLY A 97 2.48 -5.43 11.19
N SER A 98 2.65 -5.80 12.45
CA SER A 98 1.99 -5.20 13.61
C SER A 98 2.76 -4.03 14.24
N GLN A 99 3.92 -3.64 13.68
CA GLN A 99 4.89 -2.75 14.34
C GLN A 99 4.53 -1.26 14.29
N ARG A 100 3.44 -0.90 13.61
CA ARG A 100 2.95 0.49 13.46
C ARG A 100 1.45 0.59 13.75
N PRO A 101 1.03 0.32 15.02
CA PRO A 101 -0.36 0.45 15.41
C PRO A 101 -0.77 1.92 15.42
N ILE A 102 -2.03 2.19 15.08
CA ILE A 102 -2.67 3.51 15.14
C ILE A 102 -3.81 3.55 16.17
N ALA A 103 -4.17 2.39 16.72
CA ALA A 103 -5.18 2.24 17.74
C ALA A 103 -4.79 1.12 18.72
N ASP A 104 -5.51 1.03 19.83
CA ASP A 104 -5.30 0.01 20.86
C ASP A 104 -5.51 -1.41 20.29
N ASN A 105 -4.55 -2.29 20.52
CA ASN A 105 -4.64 -3.69 20.09
C ASN A 105 -5.36 -4.60 21.10
N THR A 106 -5.79 -4.07 22.24
CA THR A 106 -6.54 -4.86 23.23
C THR A 106 -8.04 -4.92 22.95
N THR A 107 -8.57 -4.00 22.14
CA THR A 107 -10.00 -3.93 21.80
C THR A 107 -10.28 -4.44 20.38
N PRO A 108 -11.43 -5.09 20.14
CA PRO A 108 -11.85 -5.50 18.78
C PRO A 108 -11.88 -4.32 17.79
N GLU A 109 -12.33 -3.16 18.24
CA GLU A 109 -12.43 -1.94 17.45
C GLU A 109 -11.04 -1.43 17.04
N GLY A 110 -10.11 -1.35 17.99
CA GLY A 110 -8.76 -0.87 17.71
C GLY A 110 -7.95 -1.86 16.87
N LYS A 111 -8.11 -3.16 17.05
CA LYS A 111 -7.57 -4.17 16.13
C LYS A 111 -8.08 -3.97 14.70
N SER A 112 -9.37 -3.65 14.54
CA SER A 112 -9.95 -3.36 13.22
C SER A 112 -9.29 -2.17 12.55
N LEU A 113 -9.02 -1.09 13.30
CA LEU A 113 -8.32 0.08 12.79
C LEU A 113 -6.86 -0.23 12.41
N ASN A 114 -6.20 -1.17 13.08
CA ASN A 114 -4.83 -1.57 12.78
C ASN A 114 -4.70 -2.46 11.53
N ARG A 115 -5.77 -3.18 11.15
CA ARG A 115 -5.85 -3.94 9.89
C ARG A 115 -6.17 -3.02 8.71
N ARG A 116 -5.17 -2.27 8.25
CA ARG A 116 -5.35 -1.24 7.20
C ARG A 116 -4.26 -1.29 6.14
N VAL A 117 -4.51 -0.57 5.06
CA VAL A 117 -3.47 -0.16 4.11
C VAL A 117 -3.45 1.37 4.02
N ASP A 118 -2.27 1.97 4.20
CA ASP A 118 -2.07 3.39 3.96
C ASP A 118 -1.53 3.59 2.54
N ILE A 119 -2.10 4.54 1.79
CA ILE A 119 -1.61 4.98 0.48
C ILE A 119 -1.01 6.37 0.66
N LEU A 120 0.29 6.49 0.39
CA LEU A 120 1.05 7.72 0.54
C LEU A 120 1.53 8.21 -0.81
N LEU A 121 1.09 9.42 -1.18
CA LEU A 121 1.49 10.09 -2.40
C LEU A 121 2.67 11.02 -2.10
N ILE A 122 3.82 10.71 -2.68
CA ILE A 122 5.04 11.52 -2.61
C ILE A 122 5.24 12.18 -3.97
N PRO A 123 5.40 13.52 -4.02
CA PRO A 123 5.79 14.19 -5.25
C PRO A 123 7.06 13.54 -5.83
N PRO A 124 7.23 13.57 -7.15
CA PRO A 124 8.40 12.97 -7.78
C PRO A 124 9.64 13.74 -7.29
N ASP A 125 10.50 13.07 -6.55
CA ASP A 125 11.84 13.52 -6.21
C ASP A 125 12.87 12.49 -6.71
N ASN A 126 14.16 12.82 -6.60
CA ASN A 126 15.23 11.99 -7.13
C ASN A 126 15.44 10.65 -6.38
N LEU A 127 14.52 10.24 -5.49
CA LEU A 127 14.68 9.09 -4.58
C LEU A 127 13.78 7.89 -4.91
N THR A 128 12.98 7.96 -5.97
CA THR A 128 12.03 6.88 -6.32
C THR A 128 12.57 6.03 -7.48
N PRO A 129 12.11 4.76 -7.65
CA PRO A 129 12.58 3.89 -8.70
C PRO A 129 12.53 4.61 -10.04
N ASN A 130 13.69 4.71 -10.67
CA ASN A 130 13.98 5.66 -11.73
C ASN A 130 13.00 5.45 -12.90
N LYS A 131 11.96 6.29 -12.98
CA LYS A 131 10.92 6.27 -14.04
C LYS A 131 11.54 6.18 -15.44
N LYS A 132 12.71 6.81 -15.62
CA LYS A 132 13.52 6.73 -16.85
C LYS A 132 13.93 5.29 -17.19
N ALA A 133 14.52 4.57 -16.26
CA ALA A 133 14.98 3.18 -16.48
C ALA A 133 13.81 2.23 -16.79
N TYR A 134 12.62 2.46 -16.20
CA TYR A 134 11.44 1.66 -16.52
C TYR A 134 10.88 1.95 -17.92
N ILE A 135 10.80 3.22 -18.33
CA ILE A 135 10.33 3.60 -19.66
C ILE A 135 11.31 3.11 -20.74
N GLU A 136 12.60 3.38 -20.56
CA GLU A 136 13.66 2.95 -21.49
C GLU A 136 13.68 1.44 -21.70
N LYS A 137 13.45 0.65 -20.65
CA LYS A 137 13.39 -0.82 -20.79
C LYS A 137 12.20 -1.28 -21.62
N ASN A 138 11.04 -0.62 -21.52
CA ASN A 138 9.80 -1.09 -22.16
C ASN A 138 9.56 -0.49 -23.56
N GLU A 139 10.26 0.60 -23.93
CA GLU A 139 10.28 1.11 -25.30
C GLU A 139 11.19 0.29 -26.22
N ASN A 140 12.23 -0.36 -25.68
CA ASN A 140 13.17 -1.19 -26.44
C ASN A 140 12.72 -2.65 -26.65
N ILE A 141 11.46 -2.99 -26.34
CA ILE A 141 10.89 -4.34 -26.47
C ILE A 141 9.84 -4.41 -27.61
N ASN A 142 9.51 -3.28 -28.25
CA ASN A 142 8.66 -3.21 -29.45
C ASN A 142 9.48 -2.86 -30.69
#